data_AF-A0A2S9F3H5-F1
#
_entry.id   AF-A0A2S9F3H5-F1
#
_cell.length_a   1.000
_cell.length_b   1.000
_cell.length_c   1.000
_cell.angle_alpha   90.00
_cell.angle_beta   90.00
_cell.angle_gamma   90.00
#
_symmetry.space_group_name_H-M   'P 1'
#
loop_
_entity.id
_entity.type
_entity.pdbx_description
1 polymer ?
#
loop_
_entity_poly.entity_id
_entity_poly.type
_entity_poly.pdbx_seq_one_letter_code
_entity_poly.pdbx_strand_id
1 'polypeptide(L)'
;MKVTVEPWLTTGNLGAEVHETHTGLVALLGDRAYKVKKSVVTDFLDFSRVDTRESVCRREVELNRRLAPSAYFGVGHFQPPVGDEEPVIVMRRYPDSQRLSELVRAGTPVQAWLTSIAQILARFHADAVRGPAVDHQATVAALSDRWQQNLTELRHHVDTVIADEQLAEISRLLTQYLAGRELLYRQRIEAHRIVDGHGDLQSQDIFCTDEGPMLLDCLEFDDTLRYVDGIDDAAFLAMDLEFLGRPD
;
A
#
# COMPACT_ATOMS: atom_id res chain seq x y z
N MET A 1 11.64 -0.63 37.11
CA MET A 1 11.15 -0.95 35.76
C MET A 1 9.64 -1.08 35.83
N LYS A 2 8.88 -0.07 35.41
CA LYS A 2 7.45 -0.26 35.14
C LYS A 2 7.40 -0.99 33.79
N VAL A 3 6.97 -2.24 33.80
CA VAL A 3 6.54 -2.91 32.57
C VAL A 3 5.26 -2.18 32.16
N THR A 4 5.37 -1.33 31.14
CA THR A 4 4.18 -0.75 30.50
C THR A 4 3.52 -1.91 29.77
N VAL A 5 2.53 -2.53 30.41
CA VAL A 5 1.68 -3.51 29.75
C VAL A 5 0.87 -2.71 28.74
N GLU A 6 0.99 -3.06 27.47
CA GLU A 6 0.22 -2.41 26.42
C GLU A 6 -1.27 -2.42 26.78
N PRO A 7 -1.99 -1.28 26.67
CA PRO A 7 -3.33 -1.13 27.23
C PRO A 7 -4.33 -2.21 26.82
N TRP A 8 -4.14 -2.86 25.67
CA TRP A 8 -5.04 -3.89 25.13
C TRP A 8 -4.77 -5.31 25.63
N LEU A 9 -3.69 -5.56 26.39
CA LEU A 9 -3.43 -6.85 27.04
C LEU A 9 -4.24 -7.04 28.35
N THR A 10 -4.95 -6.01 28.80
CA THR A 10 -5.87 -6.09 29.94
C THR A 10 -7.29 -6.37 29.49
N THR A 11 -7.86 -7.49 29.97
CA THR A 11 -9.28 -7.81 29.81
C THR A 11 -10.10 -6.66 30.39
N GLY A 12 -10.79 -5.89 29.54
CA GLY A 12 -11.61 -4.74 29.96
C GLY A 12 -11.20 -3.36 29.43
N ASN A 13 -10.12 -3.24 28.65
CA ASN A 13 -9.87 -1.99 27.92
C ASN A 13 -10.74 -1.92 26.65
N LEU A 14 -11.91 -1.30 26.79
CA LEU A 14 -12.93 -1.10 25.75
C LEU A 14 -12.73 0.20 24.94
N GLY A 15 -11.59 0.89 25.11
CA GLY A 15 -11.29 2.09 24.33
C GLY A 15 -11.07 1.75 22.86
N ALA A 16 -12.02 2.15 22.01
CA ALA A 16 -11.84 2.11 20.57
C ALA A 16 -10.97 3.31 20.15
N GLU A 17 -9.87 3.03 19.47
CA GLU A 17 -9.18 4.05 18.69
C GLU A 17 -9.72 4.01 17.27
N VAL A 18 -10.07 5.17 16.71
CA VAL A 18 -10.69 5.26 15.39
C VAL A 18 -9.86 6.16 14.50
N HIS A 19 -9.44 5.61 13.36
CA HIS A 19 -8.76 6.35 12.30
C HIS A 19 -9.68 6.42 11.09
N GLU A 20 -9.77 7.61 10.51
CA GLU A 20 -10.58 7.87 9.34
C GLU A 20 -9.68 8.17 8.15
N THR A 21 -9.88 7.45 7.04
CA THR A 21 -9.23 7.75 5.76
C THR A 21 -10.25 8.37 4.81
N HIS A 22 -9.83 8.81 3.62
CA HIS A 22 -10.75 9.34 2.62
C HIS A 22 -11.84 8.32 2.22
N THR A 23 -11.50 7.04 2.21
CA THR A 23 -12.35 5.96 1.67
C THR A 23 -12.83 4.95 2.72
N GLY A 24 -12.40 5.06 3.97
CA GLY A 24 -12.72 4.09 5.00
C GLY A 24 -12.58 4.60 6.44
N LEU A 25 -12.92 3.72 7.37
CA LEU A 25 -12.76 3.91 8.81
C LEU A 25 -12.17 2.64 9.41
N VAL A 26 -11.13 2.80 10.24
CA VAL A 26 -10.46 1.71 10.95
C VAL A 26 -10.69 1.89 12.44
N ALA A 27 -11.35 0.93 13.08
CA ALA A 27 -11.51 0.89 14.53
C ALA A 27 -10.56 -0.16 15.12
N LEU A 28 -9.69 0.26 16.04
CA LEU A 28 -8.77 -0.60 16.78
C LEU A 28 -9.37 -0.94 18.14
N LEU A 29 -9.63 -2.21 18.38
CA LEU A 29 -10.34 -2.73 19.55
C LEU A 29 -9.65 -4.00 20.05
N GLY A 30 -9.04 -3.94 21.23
CA GLY A 30 -8.25 -5.06 21.76
C GLY A 30 -7.10 -5.43 20.81
N ASP A 31 -7.04 -6.69 20.41
CA ASP A 31 -6.07 -7.28 19.48
C ASP A 31 -6.50 -7.23 18.01
N ARG A 32 -7.60 -6.53 17.69
CA ARG A 32 -8.20 -6.48 16.35
C ARG A 32 -8.29 -5.06 15.80
N ALA A 33 -8.18 -4.97 14.49
CA ALA A 33 -8.56 -3.81 13.70
C ALA A 33 -9.73 -4.17 12.77
N TYR A 34 -10.69 -3.27 12.67
CA TYR A 34 -11.91 -3.40 11.89
C TYR A 34 -11.95 -2.27 10.87
N LYS A 35 -11.74 -2.58 9.58
CA LYS A 35 -11.74 -1.60 8.49
C LYS A 35 -13.04 -1.71 7.69
N VAL A 36 -13.80 -0.62 7.66
CA VAL A 36 -15.04 -0.48 6.87
C VAL A 36 -14.79 0.52 5.75
N LYS A 37 -15.34 0.26 4.55
CA LYS A 37 -15.30 1.19 3.42
C LYS A 37 -16.47 2.18 3.53
N LYS A 38 -16.22 3.47 3.32
CA LYS A 38 -17.27 4.49 3.35
C LYS A 38 -18.12 4.38 2.09
N SER A 39 -19.40 4.76 2.19
CA SER A 39 -20.28 4.93 1.04
C SER A 39 -19.96 6.24 0.31
N VAL A 40 -18.88 6.25 -0.46
CA VAL A 40 -18.39 7.41 -1.22
C VAL A 40 -18.30 7.11 -2.71
N VAL A 41 -18.47 8.14 -3.54
CA VAL A 41 -18.20 8.12 -4.97
C VAL A 41 -17.21 9.23 -5.27
N THR A 42 -16.13 8.88 -5.97
CA THR A 42 -15.07 9.78 -6.42
C THR A 42 -14.82 9.53 -7.91
N ASP A 43 -13.92 10.30 -8.53
CA ASP A 43 -13.56 10.11 -9.94
C ASP A 43 -12.92 8.75 -10.23
N PHE A 44 -12.43 8.04 -9.19
CA PHE A 44 -11.71 6.77 -9.33
C PHE A 44 -12.36 5.59 -8.60
N LEU A 45 -13.34 5.84 -7.73
CA LEU A 45 -13.95 4.82 -6.86
C LEU A 45 -15.46 5.04 -6.72
N ASP A 46 -16.24 3.97 -6.90
CA ASP A 46 -17.67 3.96 -6.56
C ASP A 46 -17.94 2.89 -5.49
N PHE A 47 -18.03 3.34 -4.23
CA PHE A 47 -18.39 2.51 -3.09
C PHE A 47 -19.82 2.78 -2.63
N SER A 48 -20.69 3.34 -3.48
CA SER A 48 -22.07 3.68 -3.10
C SER A 48 -22.90 2.45 -2.70
N ARG A 49 -22.66 1.30 -3.34
CA ARG A 49 -23.39 0.06 -3.12
C ARG A 49 -22.68 -0.88 -2.15
N VAL A 50 -23.45 -1.52 -1.26
CA VAL A 50 -22.97 -2.54 -0.31
C VAL A 50 -22.26 -3.68 -1.06
N ASP A 51 -22.84 -4.20 -2.15
CA ASP A 51 -22.23 -5.26 -2.96
C ASP A 51 -20.83 -4.90 -3.47
N THR A 52 -20.63 -3.63 -3.85
CA THR A 52 -19.32 -3.14 -4.30
C THR A 52 -18.33 -3.10 -3.16
N ARG A 53 -18.75 -2.62 -1.98
CA ARG A 53 -17.91 -2.61 -0.77
C ARG A 53 -17.54 -4.03 -0.33
N GLU A 54 -18.45 -5.00 -0.44
CA GLU A 54 -18.18 -6.41 -0.15
C GLU A 54 -17.11 -6.97 -1.09
N SER A 55 -17.22 -6.71 -2.38
CA SER A 55 -16.22 -7.12 -3.38
C SER A 55 -14.84 -6.53 -3.09
N VAL A 56 -14.79 -5.23 -2.76
CA VAL A 56 -13.54 -4.52 -2.44
C VAL A 56 -12.92 -5.06 -1.15
N CYS A 57 -13.72 -5.30 -0.10
CA CYS A 57 -13.24 -5.90 1.14
C CYS A 57 -12.64 -7.30 0.93
N ARG A 58 -13.28 -8.14 0.11
CA ARG A 58 -12.77 -9.47 -0.23
C ARG A 58 -11.46 -9.38 -1.01
N ARG A 59 -11.39 -8.45 -1.98
CA ARG A 59 -10.18 -8.22 -2.78
C ARG A 59 -9.01 -7.73 -1.92
N GLU A 60 -9.24 -6.78 -1.02
CA GLU A 60 -8.21 -6.30 -0.10
C GLU A 60 -7.64 -7.45 0.75
N VAL A 61 -8.52 -8.30 1.30
CA VAL A 61 -8.11 -9.50 2.06
C VAL A 61 -7.31 -10.48 1.21
N GLU A 62 -7.76 -10.75 -0.02
CA GLU A 62 -7.08 -11.65 -0.95
C GLU A 62 -5.67 -11.15 -1.26
N LEU A 63 -5.54 -9.88 -1.63
CA LEU A 63 -4.27 -9.31 -2.07
C LEU A 63 -3.26 -9.19 -0.94
N ASN A 64 -3.70 -8.75 0.24
CA ASN A 64 -2.79 -8.56 1.37
C ASN A 64 -2.37 -9.89 2.03
N ARG A 65 -3.18 -10.94 1.96
CA ARG A 65 -2.78 -12.28 2.46
C ARG A 65 -1.57 -12.87 1.73
N ARG A 66 -1.24 -12.39 0.52
CA ARG A 66 -0.06 -12.82 -0.23
C ARG A 66 1.25 -12.48 0.50
N LEU A 67 1.25 -11.38 1.28
CA LEU A 67 2.42 -10.86 1.98
C LEU A 67 2.26 -10.83 3.52
N ALA A 68 1.03 -10.86 4.02
CA ALA A 68 0.71 -10.86 5.45
C ALA A 68 -0.46 -11.82 5.78
N PRO A 69 -0.30 -13.14 5.56
CA PRO A 69 -1.40 -14.10 5.71
C PRO A 69 -1.97 -14.18 7.13
N SER A 70 -1.15 -13.97 8.16
CA SER A 70 -1.57 -13.99 9.56
C SER A 70 -2.18 -12.67 10.05
N ALA A 71 -2.08 -11.59 9.26
CA ALA A 71 -2.65 -10.30 9.59
C ALA A 71 -4.16 -10.24 9.30
N TYR A 72 -4.65 -10.88 8.23
CA TYR A 72 -6.05 -10.75 7.80
C TYR A 72 -6.89 -11.98 8.17
N PHE A 73 -7.84 -11.82 9.09
CA PHE A 73 -8.75 -12.89 9.51
C PHE A 73 -9.88 -13.11 8.50
N GLY A 74 -10.29 -12.08 7.77
CA GLY A 74 -11.24 -12.19 6.67
C GLY A 74 -12.22 -11.02 6.61
N VAL A 75 -13.33 -11.22 5.89
CA VAL A 75 -14.45 -10.28 5.86
C VAL A 75 -15.54 -10.78 6.80
N GLY A 76 -15.93 -9.93 7.74
CA GLY A 76 -17.11 -10.07 8.59
C GLY A 76 -18.17 -9.05 8.20
N HIS A 77 -19.26 -9.00 8.97
CA HIS A 77 -20.37 -8.10 8.72
C HIS A 77 -20.80 -7.41 10.02
N PHE A 78 -21.00 -6.10 9.97
CA PHE A 78 -21.65 -5.34 11.02
C PHE A 78 -23.15 -5.27 10.74
N GLN A 79 -23.94 -5.83 11.66
CA GLN A 79 -25.40 -5.81 11.58
C GLN A 79 -25.94 -4.54 12.27
N PRO A 80 -26.47 -3.56 11.53
CA PRO A 80 -27.18 -2.45 12.14
C PRO A 80 -28.57 -2.91 12.64
N PRO A 81 -29.17 -2.20 13.61
CA PRO A 81 -30.56 -2.45 14.03
C PRO A 81 -31.58 -2.25 12.89
N VAL A 82 -31.27 -1.38 11.94
CA VAL A 82 -32.06 -1.08 10.74
C VAL A 82 -31.11 -0.83 9.58
N GLY A 83 -31.40 -1.42 8.41
CA GLY A 83 -30.58 -1.31 7.21
C GLY A 83 -29.87 -2.60 6.85
N ASP A 84 -29.09 -2.55 5.78
CA ASP A 84 -28.33 -3.69 5.28
C ASP A 84 -27.07 -3.93 6.12
N GLU A 85 -26.60 -5.18 6.16
CA GLU A 85 -25.31 -5.52 6.76
C GLU A 85 -24.17 -4.78 6.06
N GLU A 86 -23.23 -4.25 6.85
CA GLU A 86 -22.07 -3.54 6.32
C GLU A 86 -20.82 -4.45 6.38
N PRO A 87 -20.14 -4.70 5.25
CA PRO A 87 -18.96 -5.54 5.24
C PRO A 87 -17.78 -4.87 5.95
N VAL A 88 -17.03 -5.65 6.71
CA VAL A 88 -15.89 -5.19 7.51
C VAL A 88 -14.72 -6.14 7.36
N ILE A 89 -13.55 -5.60 7.04
CA ILE A 89 -12.30 -6.35 7.07
C ILE A 89 -11.88 -6.48 8.53
N VAL A 90 -11.65 -7.72 8.97
CA VAL A 90 -11.17 -8.01 10.32
C VAL A 90 -9.72 -8.47 10.22
N MET A 91 -8.82 -7.73 10.85
CA MET A 91 -7.39 -7.99 10.83
C MET A 91 -6.78 -7.87 12.23
N ARG A 92 -5.58 -8.40 12.41
CA ARG A 92 -4.80 -8.27 13.64
C ARG A 92 -4.41 -6.79 13.83
N ARG A 93 -4.56 -6.29 15.05
CA ARG A 93 -3.98 -5.00 15.45
C ARG A 93 -2.50 -5.20 15.77
N TYR A 94 -1.64 -4.38 15.18
CA TYR A 94 -0.24 -4.29 15.56
C TYR A 94 0.03 -3.00 16.34
N PRO A 95 0.94 -3.00 17.33
CA PRO A 95 1.33 -1.78 18.01
C PRO A 95 2.14 -0.86 17.09
N ASP A 96 1.97 0.45 17.24
CA ASP A 96 2.76 1.44 16.52
C ASP A 96 4.26 1.31 16.78
N SER A 97 4.66 0.84 17.96
CA SER A 97 6.06 0.58 18.29
C SER A 97 6.72 -0.50 17.42
N GLN A 98 5.94 -1.32 16.71
CA GLN A 98 6.45 -2.31 15.74
C GLN A 98 6.41 -1.78 14.30
N ARG A 99 5.80 -0.63 14.04
CA ARG A 99 5.69 -0.05 12.70
C ARG A 99 7.07 0.40 12.22
N LEU A 100 7.45 0.04 10.99
CA LEU A 100 8.78 0.32 10.46
C LEU A 100 9.07 1.83 10.44
N SER A 101 8.09 2.66 10.08
CA SER A 101 8.24 4.12 10.12
C SER A 101 8.55 4.66 11.52
N GLU A 102 7.94 4.12 12.57
CA GLU A 102 8.21 4.50 13.96
C GLU A 102 9.58 4.00 14.43
N LEU A 103 9.96 2.77 14.08
CA LEU A 103 11.30 2.24 14.36
C LEU A 103 12.39 3.11 13.73
N VAL A 104 12.17 3.54 12.49
CA VAL A 104 13.07 4.45 11.76
C VAL A 104 13.16 5.81 12.44
N ARG A 105 12.02 6.44 12.76
CA ARG A 105 11.97 7.74 13.46
C ARG A 105 12.63 7.69 14.84
N ALA A 106 12.52 6.56 15.53
CA ALA A 106 13.14 6.33 16.83
C ALA A 106 14.66 6.05 16.74
N GLY A 107 15.24 5.94 15.54
CA GLY A 107 16.65 5.61 15.35
C GLY A 107 16.98 4.15 15.69
N THR A 108 15.98 3.26 15.69
CA THR A 108 16.21 1.83 15.92
C THR A 108 16.95 1.23 14.72
N PRO A 109 17.93 0.34 14.92
CA PRO A 109 18.56 -0.38 13.81
C PRO A 109 17.53 -1.25 13.07
N VAL A 110 17.34 -1.00 11.77
CA VAL A 110 16.33 -1.68 10.94
C VAL A 110 16.94 -2.53 9.82
N GLN A 111 18.27 -2.60 9.70
CA GLN A 111 18.94 -3.30 8.59
C GLN A 111 18.57 -4.79 8.50
N ALA A 112 18.40 -5.45 9.66
CA ALA A 112 17.92 -6.83 9.70
C ALA A 112 16.49 -6.94 9.16
N TRP A 113 15.60 -6.01 9.53
CA TRP A 113 14.23 -5.95 9.02
C TRP A 113 14.19 -5.69 7.53
N LEU A 114 14.97 -4.72 7.02
CA LEU A 114 15.06 -4.43 5.59
C LEU A 114 15.58 -5.63 4.80
N THR A 115 16.54 -6.38 5.35
CA THR A 115 17.02 -7.62 4.73
C THR A 115 15.91 -8.68 4.66
N SER A 116 15.15 -8.86 5.75
CA SER A 116 14.00 -9.77 5.75
C SER A 116 12.90 -9.35 4.80
N ILE A 117 12.59 -8.05 4.71
CA ILE A 117 11.62 -7.47 3.77
C ILE A 117 12.07 -7.74 2.33
N ALA A 118 13.32 -7.47 1.99
CA ALA A 118 13.87 -7.74 0.66
C ALA A 118 13.75 -9.23 0.28
N GLN A 119 13.98 -10.14 1.23
CA GLN A 119 13.80 -11.58 1.00
C GLN A 119 12.33 -11.98 0.80
N ILE A 120 11.41 -11.35 1.53
CA ILE A 120 9.96 -11.55 1.36
C ILE A 120 9.55 -11.08 -0.04
N LEU A 121 9.95 -9.88 -0.45
CA LEU A 121 9.66 -9.34 -1.77
C LEU A 121 10.24 -10.22 -2.88
N ALA A 122 11.49 -10.66 -2.75
CA ALA A 122 12.11 -11.53 -3.75
C ALA A 122 11.34 -12.85 -3.95
N ARG A 123 10.85 -13.46 -2.86
CA ARG A 123 10.01 -14.67 -2.95
C ARG A 123 8.63 -14.36 -3.54
N PHE A 124 7.98 -13.31 -3.06
CA PHE A 124 6.68 -12.87 -3.55
C PHE A 124 6.71 -12.58 -5.06
N HIS A 125 7.71 -11.83 -5.53
CA HIS A 125 7.88 -11.53 -6.95
C HIS A 125 8.21 -12.78 -7.77
N ALA A 126 8.92 -13.77 -7.22
CA ALA A 126 9.20 -15.02 -7.95
C ALA A 126 7.89 -15.73 -8.33
N ASP A 127 6.93 -15.80 -7.40
CA ASP A 127 5.67 -16.52 -7.56
C ASP A 127 4.50 -15.64 -8.05
N ALA A 128 4.73 -14.33 -8.20
CA ALA A 128 3.69 -13.38 -8.60
C ALA A 128 3.13 -13.64 -10.01
N VAL A 129 1.87 -13.24 -10.20
CA VAL A 129 1.16 -13.32 -11.48
C VAL A 129 1.88 -12.47 -12.52
N ARG A 130 1.95 -13.02 -13.74
CA ARG A 130 2.53 -12.40 -14.93
C ARG A 130 1.65 -12.67 -16.14
N GLY A 131 1.84 -11.91 -17.21
CA GLY A 131 1.19 -12.17 -18.49
C GLY A 131 1.04 -10.89 -19.33
N PRO A 132 0.46 -11.00 -20.53
CA PRO A 132 0.42 -9.88 -21.48
C PRO A 132 -0.22 -8.60 -20.92
N ALA A 133 -1.25 -8.74 -20.08
CA ALA A 133 -1.90 -7.59 -19.44
C ALA A 133 -1.00 -6.89 -18.39
N VAL A 134 -0.20 -7.67 -17.67
CA VAL A 134 0.79 -7.20 -16.69
C VAL A 134 1.96 -6.54 -17.44
N ASP A 135 2.53 -7.24 -18.43
CA ASP A 135 3.65 -6.77 -19.25
C ASP A 135 3.34 -5.44 -19.98
N HIS A 136 2.10 -5.27 -20.44
CA HIS A 136 1.65 -4.05 -21.11
C HIS A 136 1.85 -2.80 -20.23
N GLN A 137 1.68 -2.91 -18.91
CA GLN A 137 1.80 -1.78 -17.99
C GLN A 137 3.23 -1.26 -17.83
N ALA A 138 4.24 -2.07 -18.21
CA ALA A 138 5.64 -1.66 -18.21
C ALA A 138 6.13 -1.11 -19.56
N THR A 139 5.24 -0.99 -20.55
CA THR A 139 5.62 -0.38 -21.83
C THR A 139 5.87 1.11 -21.65
N VAL A 140 6.78 1.68 -22.47
CA VAL A 140 7.06 3.12 -22.44
C VAL A 140 5.78 3.94 -22.67
N ALA A 141 4.87 3.46 -23.53
CA ALA A 141 3.59 4.11 -23.78
C ALA A 141 2.72 4.13 -22.51
N ALA A 142 2.46 2.97 -21.89
CA ALA A 142 1.64 2.89 -20.67
C ALA A 142 2.22 3.71 -19.50
N LEU A 143 3.54 3.69 -19.33
CA LEU A 143 4.22 4.51 -18.33
C LEU A 143 4.11 6.00 -18.64
N SER A 144 4.28 6.40 -19.92
CA SER A 144 4.12 7.79 -20.34
C SER A 144 2.69 8.27 -20.05
N ASP A 145 1.68 7.48 -20.39
CA ASP A 145 0.28 7.82 -20.16
C ASP A 145 -0.02 7.99 -18.67
N ARG A 146 0.44 7.07 -17.82
CA ARG A 146 0.28 7.16 -16.35
C ARG A 146 0.90 8.41 -15.77
N TRP A 147 2.11 8.74 -16.21
CA TRP A 147 2.76 9.97 -15.79
C TRP A 147 2.05 11.22 -16.30
N GLN A 148 1.55 11.22 -17.54
CA GLN A 148 0.79 12.36 -18.07
C GLN A 148 -0.53 12.57 -17.32
N GLN A 149 -1.17 11.50 -16.87
CA GLN A 149 -2.33 11.57 -15.97
C GLN A 149 -1.94 12.24 -14.65
N ASN A 150 -0.90 11.76 -13.96
CA ASN A 150 -0.41 12.39 -12.72
C ASN A 150 -0.03 13.87 -12.90
N LEU A 151 0.67 14.20 -14.00
CA LEU A 151 1.03 15.60 -14.31
C LEU A 151 -0.21 16.45 -14.57
N THR A 152 -1.26 15.89 -15.18
CA THR A 152 -2.53 16.60 -15.42
C THR A 152 -3.25 16.89 -14.12
N GLU A 153 -3.32 15.92 -13.21
CA GLU A 153 -3.89 16.14 -11.88
C GLU A 153 -3.09 17.17 -11.07
N LEU A 154 -1.76 17.07 -11.08
CA LEU A 154 -0.89 18.02 -10.37
C LEU A 154 -1.01 19.46 -10.89
N ARG A 155 -1.38 19.67 -12.16
CA ARG A 155 -1.63 21.04 -12.69
C ARG A 155 -2.75 21.75 -11.95
N HIS A 156 -3.74 21.03 -11.43
CA HIS A 156 -4.82 21.62 -10.63
C HIS A 156 -4.34 22.12 -9.27
N HIS A 157 -3.12 21.76 -8.87
CA HIS A 157 -2.51 22.10 -7.58
C HIS A 157 -1.27 22.98 -7.71
N VAL A 158 -1.02 23.56 -8.89
CA VAL A 158 -0.01 24.60 -9.08
C VAL A 158 -0.29 25.78 -8.15
N ASP A 159 0.77 26.36 -7.58
CA ASP A 159 0.76 27.46 -6.62
C ASP A 159 0.12 27.13 -5.25
N THR A 160 -0.31 25.88 -5.04
CA THR A 160 -0.81 25.41 -3.73
C THR A 160 0.05 24.30 -3.14
N VAL A 161 0.42 23.31 -3.95
CA VAL A 161 1.23 22.15 -3.53
C VAL A 161 2.59 22.13 -4.23
N ILE A 162 2.65 22.61 -5.47
CA ILE A 162 3.86 22.59 -6.30
C ILE A 162 4.00 23.89 -7.08
N ALA A 163 5.23 24.40 -7.23
CA ALA A 163 5.48 25.56 -8.10
C ALA A 163 5.41 25.14 -9.58
N ASP A 164 4.91 26.02 -10.45
CA ASP A 164 4.79 25.74 -11.89
C ASP A 164 6.13 25.34 -12.51
N GLU A 165 7.22 26.01 -12.13
CA GLU A 165 8.57 25.70 -12.62
C GLU A 165 9.03 24.30 -12.22
N GLN A 166 8.67 23.84 -11.03
CA GLN A 166 8.98 22.48 -10.57
C GLN A 166 8.18 21.44 -11.37
N LEU A 167 6.89 21.69 -11.61
CA LEU A 167 6.05 20.81 -12.41
C LEU A 167 6.55 20.71 -13.86
N ALA A 168 6.94 21.84 -14.44
CA ALA A 168 7.55 21.90 -15.77
C ALA A 168 8.87 21.11 -15.83
N GLU A 169 9.72 21.23 -14.80
CA GLU A 169 10.98 20.50 -14.72
C GLU A 169 10.77 18.99 -14.57
N ILE A 170 9.83 18.55 -13.72
CA ILE A 170 9.47 17.14 -13.59
C ILE A 170 8.99 16.58 -14.93
N SER A 171 8.08 17.29 -15.62
CA SER A 171 7.58 16.90 -16.94
C SER A 171 8.70 16.75 -17.98
N ARG A 172 9.65 17.69 -17.97
CA ARG A 172 10.81 17.69 -18.88
C ARG A 172 11.74 16.52 -18.58
N LEU A 173 12.12 16.32 -17.31
CA LEU A 173 13.02 15.25 -16.87
C LEU A 173 12.45 13.87 -17.16
N LEU A 174 11.16 13.68 -16.89
CA LEU A 174 10.46 12.45 -17.19
C LEU A 174 10.47 12.15 -18.70
N THR A 175 10.07 13.12 -19.52
CA THR A 175 10.02 12.96 -20.98
C THR A 175 11.41 12.60 -21.51
N GLN A 176 12.45 13.27 -21.01
CA GLN A 176 13.84 12.98 -21.36
C GLN A 176 14.30 11.60 -20.87
N TYR A 177 13.82 11.14 -19.71
CA TYR A 177 14.13 9.82 -19.19
C TYR A 177 13.52 8.73 -20.05
N LEU A 178 12.24 8.84 -20.41
CA LEU A 178 11.57 7.82 -21.24
C LEU A 178 12.08 7.82 -22.69
N ALA A 179 12.46 8.99 -23.22
CA ALA A 179 13.01 9.12 -24.57
C ALA A 179 14.23 8.20 -24.79
N GLY A 180 14.12 7.31 -25.78
CA GLY A 180 15.20 6.40 -26.18
C GLY A 180 15.44 5.20 -25.26
N ARG A 181 14.63 5.00 -24.21
CA ARG A 181 14.76 3.86 -23.27
C ARG A 181 13.85 2.68 -23.58
N GLU A 182 13.18 2.64 -24.73
CA GLU A 182 12.31 1.51 -25.12
C GLU A 182 13.00 0.15 -25.01
N LEU A 183 14.28 0.06 -25.39
CA LEU A 183 15.03 -1.19 -25.30
C LEU A 183 15.20 -1.66 -23.85
N LEU A 184 15.42 -0.74 -22.91
CA LEU A 184 15.55 -1.06 -21.48
C LEU A 184 14.25 -1.68 -20.94
N TYR A 185 13.11 -1.03 -21.18
CA TYR A 185 11.81 -1.53 -20.72
C TYR A 185 11.43 -2.85 -21.40
N ARG A 186 11.70 -2.98 -22.70
CA ARG A 186 11.51 -4.25 -23.44
C ARG A 186 12.34 -5.38 -22.83
N GLN A 187 13.61 -5.13 -22.50
CA GLN A 187 14.47 -6.11 -21.86
C GLN A 187 13.96 -6.54 -20.48
N ARG A 188 13.38 -5.61 -19.69
CA ARG A 188 12.75 -5.94 -18.40
C ARG A 188 11.54 -6.85 -18.59
N ILE A 189 10.68 -6.55 -19.56
CA ILE A 189 9.51 -7.36 -19.93
C ILE A 189 9.95 -8.76 -20.40
N GLU A 190 10.90 -8.84 -21.34
CA GLU A 190 11.45 -10.11 -21.85
C GLU A 190 12.15 -10.93 -20.76
N ALA A 191 12.71 -10.28 -19.75
CA ALA A 191 13.31 -10.93 -18.58
C ALA A 191 12.28 -11.29 -17.48
N HIS A 192 10.97 -11.23 -17.79
CA HIS A 192 9.87 -11.58 -16.88
C HIS A 192 9.90 -10.85 -15.54
N ARG A 193 10.28 -9.57 -15.59
CA ARG A 193 10.43 -8.73 -14.39
C ARG A 193 9.17 -7.98 -13.96
N ILE A 194 8.16 -7.94 -14.82
CA ILE A 194 6.91 -7.25 -14.54
C ILE A 194 5.96 -8.24 -13.88
N VAL A 195 5.38 -7.83 -12.75
CA VAL A 195 4.64 -8.69 -11.85
C VAL A 195 3.41 -7.97 -11.33
N ASP A 196 2.43 -8.76 -10.88
CA ASP A 196 1.37 -8.27 -10.02
C ASP A 196 1.89 -8.06 -8.58
N GLY A 197 2.49 -6.89 -8.33
CA GLY A 197 3.28 -6.55 -7.15
C GLY A 197 2.48 -6.13 -5.91
N HIS A 198 3.14 -5.35 -5.05
CA HIS A 198 2.50 -4.65 -3.93
C HIS A 198 1.85 -3.35 -4.39
N GLY A 199 2.56 -2.56 -5.20
CA GLY A 199 2.06 -1.34 -5.84
C GLY A 199 2.17 -0.06 -5.02
N ASP A 200 2.29 -0.16 -3.68
CA ASP A 200 2.44 1.01 -2.80
C ASP A 200 3.14 0.66 -1.47
N LEU A 201 4.36 0.11 -1.53
CA LEU A 201 5.01 -0.42 -0.33
C LEU A 201 5.64 0.69 0.53
N GLN A 202 4.94 1.09 1.60
CA GLN A 202 5.37 2.16 2.50
C GLN A 202 5.73 1.65 3.90
N SER A 203 6.69 2.27 4.57
CA SER A 203 7.16 1.87 5.91
C SER A 203 6.09 2.03 6.99
N GLN A 204 5.06 2.85 6.77
CA GLN A 204 3.95 3.01 7.71
C GLN A 204 2.97 1.83 7.72
N ASP A 205 3.01 0.98 6.69
CA ASP A 205 2.15 -0.20 6.52
C ASP A 205 2.94 -1.51 6.73
N ILE A 206 4.20 -1.40 7.16
CA ILE A 206 5.04 -2.54 7.50
C ILE A 206 5.18 -2.64 9.02
N PHE A 207 4.81 -3.80 9.58
CA PHE A 207 4.98 -4.09 11.01
C PHE A 207 6.03 -5.17 11.23
N CYS A 208 7.06 -4.86 12.01
CA CYS A 208 8.16 -5.73 12.36
C CYS A 208 7.82 -6.54 13.62
N THR A 209 7.32 -7.76 13.43
CA THR A 209 6.84 -8.63 14.51
C THR A 209 7.84 -9.74 14.84
N ASP A 210 7.63 -10.43 15.97
CA ASP A 210 8.44 -11.61 16.34
C ASP A 210 8.32 -12.77 15.32
N GLU A 211 7.21 -12.83 14.56
CA GLU A 211 6.98 -13.81 13.49
C GLU A 211 7.60 -13.37 12.14
N GLY A 212 8.12 -12.14 12.07
CA GLY A 212 8.66 -11.51 10.86
C GLY A 212 7.89 -10.25 10.43
N PRO A 213 8.37 -9.55 9.38
CA PRO A 213 7.68 -8.39 8.81
C PRO A 213 6.31 -8.75 8.22
N MET A 214 5.30 -7.94 8.54
CA MET A 214 3.96 -7.98 7.96
C MET A 214 3.81 -6.77 7.03
N LEU A 215 3.79 -7.01 5.72
CA LEU A 215 3.64 -5.97 4.69
C LEU A 215 2.15 -5.87 4.36
N LEU A 216 1.51 -4.79 4.79
CA LEU A 216 0.07 -4.53 4.63
C LEU A 216 -0.17 -3.45 3.57
N ASP A 217 -1.45 -3.21 3.28
CA ASP A 217 -1.96 -2.16 2.39
C ASP A 217 -1.45 -2.26 0.93
N CYS A 218 -1.42 -3.49 0.41
CA CYS A 218 -1.24 -3.74 -1.02
C CYS A 218 -2.37 -3.11 -1.84
N LEU A 219 -2.00 -2.39 -2.91
CA LEU A 219 -2.91 -1.59 -3.74
C LEU A 219 -4.05 -2.44 -4.33
N GLU A 220 -5.28 -2.23 -3.84
CA GLU A 220 -6.40 -3.13 -4.10
C GLU A 220 -7.39 -2.65 -5.17
N PHE A 221 -7.40 -1.36 -5.49
CA PHE A 221 -8.47 -0.75 -6.27
C PHE A 221 -8.22 -0.73 -7.79
N ASP A 222 -6.96 -0.74 -8.23
CA ASP A 222 -6.60 -0.75 -9.65
C ASP A 222 -5.43 -1.69 -9.93
N ASP A 223 -5.70 -2.80 -10.60
CA ASP A 223 -4.67 -3.76 -10.97
C ASP A 223 -3.57 -3.15 -11.85
N THR A 224 -3.92 -2.21 -12.72
CA THR A 224 -2.95 -1.63 -13.66
C THR A 224 -1.88 -0.85 -12.92
N LEU A 225 -2.22 -0.22 -11.79
CA LEU A 225 -1.27 0.46 -10.92
C LEU A 225 -0.40 -0.52 -10.13
N ARG A 226 -0.93 -1.70 -9.79
CA ARG A 226 -0.21 -2.77 -9.09
C ARG A 226 0.65 -3.65 -10.00
N TYR A 227 0.38 -3.64 -11.31
CA TYR A 227 1.22 -4.25 -12.32
C TYR A 227 2.46 -3.39 -12.54
N VAL A 228 3.54 -3.80 -11.90
CA VAL A 228 4.76 -3.02 -11.77
C VAL A 228 5.97 -3.85 -12.16
N ASP A 229 7.07 -3.16 -12.42
CA ASP A 229 8.34 -3.83 -12.37
C ASP A 229 8.64 -4.21 -10.90
N GLY A 230 9.11 -5.44 -10.62
CA GLY A 230 9.39 -5.85 -9.23
C GLY A 230 10.38 -4.93 -8.47
N ILE A 231 11.19 -4.13 -9.18
CA ILE A 231 12.04 -3.11 -8.53
C ILE A 231 11.22 -1.96 -7.94
N ASP A 232 10.03 -1.68 -8.47
CA ASP A 232 9.18 -0.55 -8.06
C ASP A 232 8.74 -0.72 -6.61
N ASP A 233 8.34 -1.93 -6.18
CA ASP A 233 7.99 -2.20 -4.78
C ASP A 233 9.15 -1.88 -3.82
N ALA A 234 10.39 -2.21 -4.20
CA ALA A 234 11.57 -1.88 -3.40
C ALA A 234 11.89 -0.38 -3.46
N ALA A 235 11.66 0.27 -4.61
CA ALA A 235 11.87 1.70 -4.79
C ALA A 235 10.88 2.53 -3.97
N PHE A 236 9.60 2.13 -3.87
CA PHE A 236 8.61 2.77 -3.00
C PHE A 236 9.10 2.83 -1.55
N LEU A 237 9.54 1.69 -1.01
CA LEU A 237 10.06 1.64 0.35
C LEU A 237 11.35 2.45 0.51
N ALA A 238 12.26 2.39 -0.46
CA ALA A 238 13.50 3.17 -0.41
C ALA A 238 13.24 4.69 -0.41
N MET A 239 12.35 5.17 -1.28
CA MET A 239 11.94 6.57 -1.33
C MET A 239 11.26 7.02 -0.03
N ASP A 240 10.41 6.18 0.55
CA ASP A 240 9.75 6.46 1.82
C ASP A 240 10.76 6.52 3.00
N LEU A 241 11.76 5.63 3.03
CA LEU A 241 12.84 5.68 4.02
C LEU A 241 13.71 6.93 3.86
N GLU A 242 14.02 7.33 2.62
CA GLU A 242 14.73 8.59 2.34
C GLU A 242 13.91 9.80 2.82
N PHE A 243 12.59 9.80 2.59
CA PHE A 243 11.68 10.83 3.12
C PHE A 243 11.68 10.89 4.65
N LEU A 244 11.84 9.75 5.33
CA LEU A 244 12.05 9.67 6.77
C LEU A 244 13.46 10.04 7.25
N GLY A 245 14.34 10.48 6.34
CA GLY A 245 15.70 10.92 6.66
C GLY A 245 16.72 9.78 6.77
N ARG A 246 16.45 8.62 6.17
CA ARG A 246 17.34 7.43 6.16
C ARG A 246 17.69 6.99 4.73
N PRO A 247 18.57 7.74 4.03
CA PRO A 247 19.03 7.39 2.68
C PRO A 247 20.12 6.29 2.64
N ASP A 248 20.65 5.88 3.80
CA ASP A 248 21.70 4.85 3.96
C ASP A 248 21.17 3.41 3.85
#